data_AF-A0A7S1WIL1-F1
#
_entry.id   AF-A0A7S1WIL1-F1
#
_cell.length_a   1.000
_cell.length_b   1.000
_cell.length_c   1.000
_cell.angle_alpha   90.00
_cell.angle_beta   90.00
_cell.angle_gamma   90.00
#
_symmetry.space_group_name_H-M   'P 1'
#
loop_
_entity.id
_entity.type
_entity.pdbx_description
1 polymer ?
#
loop_
_entity_poly.entity_id
_entity_poly.type
_entity_poly.pdbx_seq_one_letter_code
_entity_poly.pdbx_strand_id
1 'polypeptide(L)'
;GAERREATRPMRLALDASTDVEFLGERFLHPLVLHRFHSEPQQRLALVARARQFSSFLLFVGKVLSAERFEPTAGLIIKDRDDLSLPLLLETVPAPKEFRAAIESLS
;
A
#
# COMPACT_ATOMS: atom_id res chain seq x y z
N GLY A 1 -1.07 -13.84 -10.55
CA GLY A 1 -1.22 -14.22 -9.13
C GLY A 1 -0.16 -13.50 -8.34
N ALA A 2 -0.49 -13.00 -7.15
CA ALA A 2 0.50 -12.36 -6.28
C ALA A 2 1.56 -13.37 -5.85
N GLU A 3 2.83 -13.00 -5.90
CA GLU A 3 3.89 -13.86 -5.41
C GLU A 3 3.88 -13.81 -3.88
N ARG A 4 3.54 -14.93 -3.25
CA ARG A 4 3.59 -15.11 -1.80
C ARG A 4 4.97 -15.62 -1.43
N ARG A 5 5.71 -14.85 -0.64
CA ARG A 5 6.97 -15.28 -0.05
C ARG A 5 6.87 -15.26 1.46
N GLU A 6 7.34 -16.32 2.08
CA GLU A 6 7.51 -16.36 3.52
C GLU A 6 8.70 -15.47 3.90
N ALA A 7 8.50 -14.59 4.89
CA ALA A 7 9.59 -13.75 5.37
C ALA A 7 10.61 -14.61 6.12
N THR A 8 11.88 -14.55 5.69
CA THR A 8 12.98 -15.25 6.37
C THR A 8 13.63 -14.41 7.47
N ARG A 9 13.32 -13.10 7.54
CA ARG A 9 13.81 -12.17 8.55
C ARG A 9 12.71 -11.21 9.00
N PRO A 10 12.62 -10.86 10.29
CA PRO A 10 11.62 -9.92 10.77
C PRO A 10 11.86 -8.51 10.24
N MET A 11 10.80 -7.72 10.13
CA MET A 11 10.88 -6.27 9.95
C MET A 11 10.66 -5.58 11.28
N ARG A 12 11.28 -4.42 11.43
CA ARG A 12 11.19 -3.55 12.61
C ARG A 12 10.36 -2.32 12.28
N LEU A 13 9.50 -1.97 13.23
CA LEU A 13 8.60 -0.84 13.23
C LEU A 13 8.81 -0.05 14.52
N ALA A 14 9.29 1.18 14.43
CA ALA A 14 9.41 2.06 15.59
C ALA A 14 8.01 2.54 16.01
N LEU A 15 7.61 2.27 17.25
CA LEU A 15 6.42 2.85 17.87
C LEU A 15 6.72 4.23 18.47
N ASP A 16 7.93 4.41 19.00
CA ASP A 16 8.46 5.66 19.51
C ASP A 16 10.01 5.67 19.41
N ALA A 17 10.67 6.68 19.99
CA ALA A 17 12.12 6.83 19.92
C ALA A 17 12.93 5.72 20.64
N SER A 18 12.27 4.95 21.52
CA SER A 18 12.85 3.93 22.38
C SER A 18 12.27 2.52 22.17
N THR A 19 11.17 2.40 21.44
CA THR A 19 10.42 1.16 21.27
C THR A 19 10.35 0.75 19.81
N ASP A 20 11.04 -0.33 19.46
CA ASP A 20 10.90 -1.03 18.17
C ASP A 20 10.08 -2.31 18.36
N VAL A 21 9.12 -2.54 17.48
CA VAL A 21 8.35 -3.78 17.38
C VAL A 21 8.84 -4.57 16.18
N GLU A 22 9.11 -5.86 16.40
CA GLU A 22 9.43 -6.79 15.34
C GLU A 22 8.16 -7.49 14.85
N PHE A 23 8.01 -7.61 13.54
CA PHE A 23 6.96 -8.39 12.93
C PHE A 23 7.51 -9.31 11.83
N LEU A 24 7.00 -10.53 11.82
CA LEU A 24 7.28 -11.56 10.84
C LEU A 24 5.95 -12.08 10.29
N GLY A 25 5.96 -12.58 9.07
CA GLY A 25 4.77 -13.16 8.47
C GLY A 25 4.89 -13.26 6.96
N GLU A 26 3.75 -13.45 6.33
CA GLU A 26 3.65 -13.55 4.88
C GLU A 26 3.82 -12.18 4.24
N ARG A 27 4.57 -12.14 3.13
CA ARG A 27 4.76 -10.94 2.33
C ARG A 27 4.16 -11.17 0.95
N PHE A 28 3.39 -10.18 0.52
CA PHE A 28 2.76 -10.17 -0.78
C PHE A 28 3.20 -8.94 -1.56
N LEU A 29 3.65 -9.16 -2.79
CA LEU A 29 3.87 -8.08 -3.75
C LEU A 29 2.77 -8.15 -4.80
N HIS A 30 1.99 -7.07 -4.91
CA HIS A 30 0.90 -6.94 -5.87
C HIS A 30 1.24 -5.83 -6.88
N PRO A 31 2.01 -6.10 -7.94
CA PRO A 31 2.17 -5.15 -9.02
C PRO A 31 0.84 -5.06 -9.79
N LEU A 32 0.35 -3.83 -10.00
CA LEU A 32 -0.87 -3.58 -10.76
C LEU A 32 -0.65 -2.42 -11.72
N VAL A 33 -0.65 -2.73 -13.02
CA VAL A 33 -0.67 -1.74 -14.09
C VAL A 33 -1.98 -1.93 -14.85
N LEU A 34 -2.77 -0.86 -14.93
CA LEU A 34 -4.07 -0.86 -15.60
C LEU A 34 -3.98 -0.02 -16.86
N HIS A 35 -4.53 -0.54 -17.96
CA HIS A 35 -4.71 0.22 -19.19
C HIS A 35 -6.12 0.77 -19.24
N ARG A 36 -6.25 2.03 -19.70
CA ARG A 36 -7.53 2.67 -19.97
C ARG A 36 -7.55 3.14 -21.41
N PHE A 37 -8.56 2.72 -22.16
CA PHE A 37 -8.85 3.25 -23.49
C PHE A 37 -9.75 4.48 -23.36
N HIS A 38 -9.72 5.37 -24.36
CA HIS A 38 -10.35 6.69 -24.28
C HIS A 38 -11.84 6.66 -23.91
N SER A 39 -12.58 5.62 -24.29
CA SER A 39 -14.01 5.45 -24.02
C SER A 39 -14.31 4.81 -22.66
N GLU A 40 -13.31 4.32 -21.93
CA GLU A 40 -13.52 3.57 -20.68
C GLU A 40 -13.44 4.47 -19.45
N PRO A 41 -14.33 4.28 -18.46
CA PRO A 41 -14.27 5.04 -17.21
C PRO A 41 -12.98 4.74 -16.44
N GLN A 42 -12.56 5.69 -15.59
CA GLN A 42 -11.43 5.48 -14.69
C GLN A 42 -11.74 4.33 -13.73
N GLN A 43 -10.82 3.38 -13.64
CA GLN A 43 -10.88 2.29 -12.68
C GLN A 43 -10.89 2.85 -11.25
N ARG A 44 -11.69 2.24 -10.38
CA ARG A 44 -11.77 2.61 -8.96
C ARG A 44 -11.37 1.41 -8.14
N LEU A 45 -10.30 1.56 -7.39
CA LEU A 45 -9.86 0.54 -6.44
C LEU A 45 -10.12 1.03 -5.03
N ALA A 46 -10.37 0.09 -4.12
CA ALA A 46 -10.50 0.39 -2.71
C ALA A 46 -9.74 -0.65 -1.88
N LEU A 47 -9.08 -0.19 -0.83
CA LEU A 47 -8.57 -1.07 0.22
C LEU A 47 -9.75 -1.42 1.13
N VAL A 48 -10.11 -2.70 1.14
CA VAL A 48 -11.18 -3.23 1.98
C VAL A 48 -10.57 -4.09 3.07
N ALA A 49 -10.93 -3.81 4.32
CA ALA A 49 -10.48 -4.57 5.48
C ALA A 49 -11.64 -4.76 6.45
N ARG A 50 -11.88 -6.01 6.84
CA ARG A 50 -13.03 -6.39 7.68
C ARG A 50 -12.58 -7.23 8.86
N ALA A 51 -12.92 -6.77 10.06
CA ALA A 51 -12.79 -7.57 11.27
C ALA A 51 -14.06 -8.41 11.48
N ARG A 52 -13.90 -9.68 11.86
CA ARG A 52 -15.00 -10.49 12.40
C ARG A 52 -15.22 -10.15 13.88
N GLN A 53 -16.30 -10.67 14.45
CA GLN A 53 -16.57 -10.55 15.90
C GLN A 53 -15.38 -11.09 16.71
N PHE A 54 -15.01 -10.38 17.78
CA PHE A 54 -13.86 -10.72 18.65
C PHE A 54 -12.50 -10.81 17.93
N SER A 55 -12.36 -10.23 16.75
CA SER A 55 -11.07 -10.12 16.05
C SER A 55 -10.61 -8.66 15.98
N SER A 56 -9.30 -8.47 15.83
CA SER A 56 -8.71 -7.15 15.61
C SER A 56 -7.52 -7.23 14.67
N PHE A 57 -7.32 -6.18 13.88
CA PHE A 57 -6.21 -5.99 12.98
C PHE A 57 -5.60 -4.61 13.18
N LEU A 58 -4.28 -4.54 13.11
CA LEU A 58 -3.55 -3.29 12.97
C LEU A 58 -3.21 -3.12 11.49
N LEU A 59 -3.69 -2.04 10.88
CA LEU A 59 -3.37 -1.67 9.51
C LEU A 59 -2.46 -0.45 9.54
N PHE A 60 -1.26 -0.58 8.97
CA PHE A 60 -0.32 0.53 8.83
C PHE A 60 -0.08 0.84 7.36
N VAL A 61 0.07 2.13 7.06
CA VAL A 61 0.53 2.64 5.76
C VAL A 61 1.84 3.37 6.01
N GLY A 62 2.84 3.15 5.15
CA GLY A 62 4.17 3.67 5.38
C GLY A 62 5.16 3.30 4.29
N LYS A 63 6.43 3.58 4.56
CA LYS A 63 7.54 3.35 3.63
C LYS A 63 8.37 2.16 4.10
N VAL A 64 8.71 1.27 3.18
CA VAL A 64 9.73 0.26 3.41
C VAL A 64 11.08 0.89 3.14
N LEU A 65 11.86 1.16 4.18
CA LEU A 65 13.17 1.82 4.08
C LEU A 65 14.29 0.82 3.77
N SER A 66 14.15 -0.41 4.25
CA SER A 66 15.08 -1.50 4.00
C SER A 66 14.37 -2.85 4.13
N ALA A 67 15.08 -3.94 3.84
CA ALA A 67 14.57 -5.31 4.00
C ALA A 67 14.08 -5.63 5.43
N GLU A 68 14.52 -4.86 6.43
CA GLU A 68 14.24 -5.07 7.85
C GLU A 68 13.59 -3.86 8.52
N ARG A 69 13.27 -2.76 7.80
CA ARG A 69 12.73 -1.54 8.43
C ARG A 69 11.54 -0.97 7.67
N PHE A 70 10.45 -0.77 8.39
CA PHE A 70 9.23 -0.13 7.94
C PHE A 70 8.96 1.12 8.77
N GLU A 71 8.73 2.24 8.10
CA GLU A 71 8.41 3.53 8.71
C GLU A 71 6.93 3.84 8.49
N PRO A 72 6.10 3.79 9.55
CA PRO A 72 4.66 4.02 9.44
C PRO A 72 4.41 5.53 9.32
N THR A 73 3.54 5.90 8.40
CA THR A 73 3.05 7.28 8.26
C THR A 73 1.61 7.44 8.75
N ALA A 74 0.85 6.35 8.73
CA ALA A 74 -0.51 6.28 9.26
C ALA A 74 -0.81 4.88 9.80
N GLY A 75 -1.74 4.78 10.75
CA GLY A 75 -2.16 3.52 11.35
C GLY A 75 -3.65 3.54 11.72
N LEU A 76 -4.29 2.38 11.68
CA LEU A 76 -5.68 2.17 12.05
C LEU A 76 -5.83 0.84 12.78
N ILE A 77 -6.70 0.83 13.78
CA ILE A 77 -7.16 -0.40 14.45
C ILE A 77 -8.55 -0.73 13.89
N ILE A 78 -8.71 -1.93 13.35
CA ILE A 78 -9.98 -2.45 12.81
C ILE A 78 -10.39 -3.61 13.71
N LYS A 79 -11.52 -3.55 14.39
CA LYS A 79 -11.92 -4.58 15.35
C LYS A 79 -13.41 -4.83 15.41
N ASP A 80 -13.78 -5.98 15.94
CA ASP A 80 -15.16 -6.35 16.30
C ASP A 80 -16.27 -5.90 15.33
N ARG A 81 -16.31 -6.55 14.17
CA ARG A 81 -17.29 -6.29 13.09
C ARG A 81 -17.11 -4.95 12.36
N ASP A 82 -16.00 -4.26 12.57
CA ASP A 82 -15.62 -3.14 11.71
C ASP A 82 -15.47 -3.59 10.25
N ASP A 83 -16.00 -2.76 9.34
CA ASP A 83 -15.86 -2.88 7.90
C ASP A 83 -15.33 -1.55 7.35
N LEU A 84 -14.11 -1.59 6.84
CA LEU A 84 -13.39 -0.46 6.29
C LEU A 84 -13.32 -0.56 4.77
N SER A 85 -13.68 0.52 4.09
CA SER A 85 -13.48 0.68 2.64
C SER A 85 -12.84 2.03 2.37
N LEU A 86 -11.57 2.02 1.95
CA LEU A 86 -10.79 3.23 1.64
C LEU A 86 -10.55 3.31 0.12
N PRO A 87 -11.14 4.27 -0.60
CA PRO A 87 -10.88 4.47 -2.02
C PRO A 87 -9.41 4.81 -2.28
N LEU A 88 -8.79 4.12 -3.23
CA LEU A 88 -7.43 4.39 -3.69
C LEU A 88 -7.45 5.48 -4.77
N LEU A 89 -6.62 6.50 -4.59
CA LEU A 89 -6.36 7.50 -5.61
C LEU A 89 -5.42 6.89 -6.66
N LEU A 90 -5.87 6.85 -7.91
CA LEU A 90 -5.09 6.30 -9.02
C LEU A 90 -4.60 7.43 -9.92
N GLU A 91 -3.29 7.47 -10.15
CA GLU A 91 -2.66 8.40 -11.09
C GLU A 91 -2.48 7.74 -12.46
N THR A 92 -2.59 8.54 -13.52
CA THR A 92 -2.33 8.07 -14.88
C THR A 92 -0.87 8.32 -15.23
N VAL A 93 -0.13 7.27 -15.57
CA VAL A 93 1.24 7.41 -16.08
C VAL A 93 1.17 8.11 -17.45
N PRO A 94 1.90 9.23 -17.66
CA PRO A 94 1.80 10.01 -18.89
C PRO A 94 2.31 9.22 -20.10
N ALA A 95 1.72 9.46 -21.27
CA ALA A 95 2.21 8.87 -22.51
C ALA A 95 3.59 9.44 -22.89
N PRO A 96 4.44 8.74 -23.66
CA PRO A 96 5.78 9.21 -24.02
C PRO A 96 5.82 10.60 -24.69
N LYS A 97 4.78 10.95 -25.47
CA LYS A 97 4.65 12.27 -26.10
C LYS A 97 4.38 13.37 -25.06
N GLU A 98 3.49 13.10 -24.11
CA GLU A 98 3.15 14.02 -23.02
C GLU A 98 4.32 14.18 -22.04
N PHE A 99 5.06 13.09 -21.81
CA PHE A 99 6.30 13.13 -21.03
C PHE A 99 7.35 14.05 -21.67
N ARG A 100 7.60 13.92 -22.98
CA ARG A 100 8.54 14.80 -23.71
C ARG A 100 8.12 16.27 -23.64
N ALA A 101 6.84 16.56 -23.86
CA ALA A 101 6.30 17.91 -23.79
C ALA A 101 6.43 18.52 -22.38
N ALA A 102 6.22 17.73 -21.33
CA ALA A 102 6.37 18.19 -19.95
C ALA A 102 7.84 18.55 -19.62
N ILE A 103 8.80 17.78 -20.12
CA ILE A 103 10.23 18.07 -19.94
C ILE A 103 10.66 19.35 -20.68
N GLU A 104 10.17 19.56 -21.91
CA GLU A 104 10.44 20.78 -22.68
C GLU A 104 9.88 22.05 -22.01
N SER A 105 8.74 21.95 -21.30
CA SER A 105 8.14 23.07 -20.55
C SER A 105 8.86 23.43 -19.25
N LEU A 106 9.77 22.58 -18.77
CA LEU A 106 10.55 22.78 -17.54
C LEU A 106 11.93 23.41 -17.81
N SER A 107 12.28 23.65 -19.08
CA SER A 107 13.55 24.25 -19.53
C SER A 107 13.34 25.64 -20.11
#